data_AF-A0A559K8S9-F1
#
_entry.id   AF-A0A559K8S9-F1
#
_cell.length_a   1.000
_cell.length_b   1.000
_cell.length_c   1.000
_cell.angle_alpha   90.00
_cell.angle_beta   90.00
_cell.angle_gamma   90.00
#
_symmetry.space_group_name_H-M   'P 1'
#
loop_
_entity.id
_entity.type
_entity.pdbx_description
1 polymer ?
#
loop_
_entity_poly.entity_id
_entity_poly.type
_entity_poly.pdbx_seq_one_letter_code
_entity_poly.pdbx_strand_id
1 'polypeptide(L)'
;MDLMERLAMHLKMEVALQAEGFESDPGVLDKVGRRFIQVNDQYFVPHTLQEIVLLGLPYKGTGTQINLRTTYGGLIPASLIRTGTDFVEIIRYRQEDEEDLRLLIPLNKVIGIEEE
;
A
#
# COMPACT_ATOMS: atom_id res chain seq x y z
N MET A 1 10.21 -10.87 4.83
CA MET A 1 9.11 -10.64 3.89
C MET A 1 9.30 -9.25 3.31
N ASP A 2 9.52 -9.18 2.01
CA ASP A 2 9.60 -7.95 1.23
C ASP A 2 8.23 -7.55 0.64
N LEU A 3 8.17 -6.40 -0.03
CA LEU A 3 6.96 -5.84 -0.63
C LEU A 3 6.38 -6.78 -1.68
N MET A 4 7.24 -7.40 -2.50
CA MET A 4 6.80 -8.29 -3.58
C MET A 4 6.27 -9.61 -3.02
N GLU A 5 6.94 -10.18 -2.02
CA GLU A 5 6.48 -11.34 -1.27
C GLU A 5 5.14 -11.04 -0.59
N ARG A 6 4.99 -9.86 0.02
CA ARG A 6 3.73 -9.43 0.64
C ARG A 6 2.62 -9.29 -0.39
N LEU A 7 2.89 -8.61 -1.50
CA LEU A 7 1.92 -8.39 -2.56
C LEU A 7 1.51 -9.72 -3.24
N ALA A 8 2.42 -10.68 -3.37
CA ALA A 8 2.14 -12.00 -3.93
C ALA A 8 1.11 -12.80 -3.10
N MET A 9 0.95 -12.50 -1.80
CA MET A 9 -0.11 -13.08 -0.97
C MET A 9 -1.53 -12.61 -1.38
N HIS A 10 -1.63 -11.58 -2.21
CA HIS A 10 -2.87 -10.94 -2.65
C HIS A 10 -3.13 -11.17 -4.14
N LEU A 11 -2.46 -12.16 -4.75
CA LEU A 11 -2.77 -12.57 -6.11
C LEU A 11 -4.26 -12.90 -6.23
N LYS A 12 -4.86 -12.44 -7.33
CA LYS A 12 -6.30 -12.57 -7.63
C LYS A 12 -7.22 -11.76 -6.73
N MET A 13 -6.67 -10.82 -5.95
CA MET A 13 -7.44 -9.80 -5.24
C MET A 13 -7.39 -8.47 -5.97
N GLU A 14 -8.34 -7.59 -5.66
CA GLU A 14 -8.36 -6.24 -6.20
C GLU A 14 -7.34 -5.35 -5.50
N VAL A 15 -6.64 -4.55 -6.29
CA VAL A 15 -5.68 -3.55 -5.85
C VAL A 15 -5.87 -2.27 -6.65
N ALA A 16 -5.57 -1.13 -6.04
CA ALA A 16 -5.37 0.12 -6.76
C ALA A 16 -3.91 0.58 -6.58
N LEU A 17 -3.32 1.10 -7.65
CA LEU A 17 -1.92 1.51 -7.69
C LEU A 17 -1.84 3.02 -7.76
N GLN A 18 -0.99 3.62 -6.94
CA GLN A 18 -0.71 5.06 -7.01
C GLN A 18 0.77 5.30 -7.30
N ALA A 19 1.04 6.26 -8.18
CA ALA A 19 2.36 6.75 -8.53
C ALA A 19 2.32 8.27 -8.77
N GLU A 20 3.47 8.88 -9.01
CA GLU A 20 3.54 10.31 -9.28
C GLU A 20 2.80 10.66 -10.58
N GLY A 21 1.75 11.49 -10.47
CA GLY A 21 0.91 11.89 -11.61
C GLY A 21 0.04 10.76 -12.17
N PHE A 22 -0.11 9.65 -11.44
CA PHE A 22 -0.87 8.49 -11.90
C PHE A 22 -1.60 7.81 -10.73
N GLU A 23 -2.88 7.55 -10.91
CA GLU A 23 -3.71 6.74 -10.03
C GLU A 23 -4.45 5.74 -10.92
N SER A 24 -4.35 4.45 -10.61
CA SER A 24 -5.09 3.43 -11.35
C SER A 24 -6.49 3.27 -10.77
N ASP A 25 -7.44 2.94 -11.64
CA ASP A 25 -8.67 2.32 -11.18
C ASP A 25 -8.37 0.99 -10.44
N PRO A 26 -9.27 0.52 -9.57
CA PRO A 26 -9.23 -0.82 -9.02
C PRO A 26 -9.08 -1.91 -10.09
N GLY A 27 -8.18 -2.85 -9.87
CA GLY A 27 -7.97 -3.98 -10.77
C GLY A 27 -7.43 -5.22 -10.10
N VAL A 28 -7.59 -6.36 -10.75
CA VAL A 28 -7.17 -7.66 -10.21
C VAL A 28 -5.66 -7.82 -10.36
N LEU A 29 -4.98 -8.11 -9.25
CA LEU A 29 -3.56 -8.42 -9.25
C LEU A 29 -3.31 -9.81 -9.84
N ASP A 30 -2.81 -9.86 -11.06
CA ASP A 30 -2.60 -11.11 -11.80
C ASP A 30 -1.23 -11.74 -11.55
N LYS A 31 -0.19 -10.90 -11.40
CA LYS A 31 1.19 -11.37 -11.27
C LYS A 31 2.01 -10.39 -10.46
N VAL A 32 2.92 -10.93 -9.65
CA VAL A 32 3.94 -10.16 -8.94
C VAL A 32 5.31 -10.64 -9.35
N GLY A 33 6.11 -9.74 -9.91
CA GLY A 33 7.48 -9.99 -10.31
C GLY A 33 8.39 -8.86 -9.85
N ARG A 34 9.69 -9.16 -9.75
CA ARG A 34 10.69 -8.18 -9.27
C ARG A 34 10.82 -6.93 -10.15
N ARG A 35 10.50 -7.04 -11.44
CA ARG A 35 10.59 -5.92 -12.40
C ARG A 35 9.24 -5.29 -12.70
N PHE A 36 8.20 -6.13 -12.74
CA PHE A 36 6.86 -5.73 -13.10
C PHE A 36 5.84 -6.48 -12.25
N ILE A 37 4.78 -5.78 -11.87
CA ILE A 37 3.53 -6.35 -11.41
C ILE A 37 2.50 -6.24 -12.54
N GLN A 38 1.53 -7.15 -12.56
CA GLN A 38 0.46 -7.16 -13.54
C GLN A 38 -0.88 -6.97 -12.84
N VAL A 39 -1.63 -5.96 -13.27
CA VAL A 39 -2.98 -5.67 -12.78
C VAL A 39 -3.89 -5.48 -13.99
N ASN A 40 -4.98 -6.25 -14.08
CA ASN A 40 -5.90 -6.25 -15.24
C ASN A 40 -5.17 -6.32 -16.60
N ASP A 41 -4.27 -7.29 -16.74
CA ASP A 41 -3.42 -7.47 -17.94
C ASP A 41 -2.44 -6.32 -18.27
N GLN A 42 -2.37 -5.27 -17.46
CA GLN A 42 -1.42 -4.16 -17.63
C GLN A 42 -0.20 -4.32 -16.72
N TYR A 43 0.97 -3.90 -17.19
CA TYR A 43 2.22 -4.03 -16.45
C TYR A 43 2.62 -2.71 -15.79
N PHE A 44 2.95 -2.78 -14.51
CA PHE A 44 3.40 -1.63 -13.72
C PHE A 44 4.77 -1.92 -13.10
N VAL A 45 5.55 -0.87 -12.91
CA VAL A 45 6.92 -0.95 -12.40
C VAL A 45 6.91 -0.68 -10.89
N PRO A 46 7.27 -1.64 -10.02
CA PRO A 46 7.09 -1.47 -8.57
C PRO A 46 7.84 -0.28 -7.97
N HIS A 47 9.06 0.00 -8.45
CA HIS A 47 9.89 1.06 -7.87
C HIS A 47 9.40 2.47 -8.16
N THR A 48 8.47 2.64 -9.11
CA THR A 48 7.85 3.94 -9.41
C THR A 48 6.60 4.20 -8.57
N LEU A 49 6.08 3.18 -7.88
CA LEU A 49 4.86 3.30 -7.09
C LEU A 49 5.10 4.10 -5.80
N GLN A 50 4.09 4.88 -5.44
CA GLN A 50 4.01 5.62 -4.18
C GLN A 50 3.33 4.78 -3.11
N GLU A 51 2.19 4.17 -3.43
CA GLU A 51 1.45 3.26 -2.57
C GLU A 51 0.63 2.25 -3.38
N ILE A 52 0.28 1.14 -2.73
CA ILE A 52 -0.61 0.10 -3.26
C ILE A 52 -1.75 -0.07 -2.26
N VAL A 53 -2.97 0.17 -2.72
CA VAL A 53 -4.19 -0.05 -1.94
C VAL A 53 -4.64 -1.49 -2.11
N LEU A 54 -4.86 -2.20 -1.01
CA LEU A 54 -5.40 -3.55 -1.00
C LEU A 54 -6.91 -3.47 -0.76
N LEU A 55 -7.71 -3.86 -1.75
CA LEU A 55 -9.17 -3.71 -1.73
C LEU A 55 -9.87 -5.03 -1.35
N GLY A 56 -11.10 -4.92 -0.84
CA GLY A 56 -11.97 -6.07 -0.55
C GLY A 56 -11.53 -6.95 0.62
N LEU A 57 -10.60 -6.48 1.45
CA LEU A 57 -10.11 -7.20 2.63
C LEU A 57 -10.57 -6.51 3.92
N PRO A 58 -11.59 -7.06 4.62
CA PRO A 58 -11.96 -6.54 5.92
C PRO A 58 -10.79 -6.76 6.90
N TYR A 59 -10.20 -5.69 7.38
CA TYR A 59 -9.18 -5.80 8.41
C TYR A 59 -9.80 -5.68 9.80
N LYS A 60 -9.54 -6.70 10.64
CA LYS A 60 -10.01 -6.76 12.04
C LYS A 60 -8.88 -6.68 13.06
N GLY A 61 -7.69 -6.27 12.67
CA GLY A 61 -6.56 -6.17 13.59
C GLY A 61 -6.44 -4.78 14.22
N THR A 62 -5.71 -4.72 15.32
CA THR A 62 -5.28 -3.48 15.95
C THR A 62 -3.89 -3.11 15.44
N GLY A 63 -3.72 -1.90 14.92
CA GLY A 63 -2.40 -1.33 14.63
C GLY A 63 -1.96 -0.37 15.71
N THR A 64 -0.68 0.01 15.70
CA THR A 64 -0.16 1.11 16.53
C THR A 64 -0.53 2.43 15.86
N GLN A 65 -1.15 3.37 16.57
CA GLN A 65 -1.40 4.70 16.01
C GLN A 65 -0.08 5.42 15.78
N ILE A 66 0.10 5.91 14.54
CA ILE A 66 1.30 6.59 14.10
C ILE A 66 0.95 7.77 13.20
N ASN A 67 1.88 8.70 13.11
CA ASN A 67 1.95 9.70 12.06
C ASN A 67 3.05 9.29 11.06
N LEU A 68 2.63 8.85 9.88
CA LEU A 68 3.54 8.45 8.80
C LEU A 68 3.87 9.66 7.92
N ARG A 69 5.15 10.01 7.79
CA ARG A 69 5.60 11.06 6.86
C ARG A 69 6.06 10.42 5.56
N THR A 70 5.47 10.78 4.42
CA THR A 70 5.85 10.27 3.09
C THR A 70 6.44 11.36 2.20
N THR A 71 7.13 10.91 1.16
CA THR A 71 7.75 11.78 0.13
C THR A 71 6.76 12.44 -0.82
N TYR A 72 5.50 11.99 -0.84
CA TYR A 72 4.49 12.41 -1.81
C TYR A 72 3.19 12.93 -1.19
N GLY A 73 2.89 12.56 0.07
CA GLY A 73 1.62 12.88 0.73
C GLY A 73 1.75 13.66 2.04
N GLY A 74 2.97 14.03 2.44
CA GLY A 74 3.19 14.73 3.71
C GLY A 74 2.97 13.83 4.91
N LEU A 75 2.26 14.32 5.93
CA LEU A 75 1.96 13.56 7.15
C LEU A 75 0.60 12.86 7.02
N ILE A 76 0.58 11.56 7.26
CA ILE A 76 -0.59 10.69 7.14
C ILE A 76 -0.84 10.04 8.52
N PRO A 77 -1.92 10.40 9.23
CA PRO A 77 -2.32 9.67 10.43
C PRO A 77 -2.83 8.28 10.02
N ALA A 78 -2.32 7.24 10.66
CA ALA A 78 -2.61 5.87 10.29
C ALA A 78 -2.35 4.89 11.45
N SER A 79 -2.87 3.67 11.30
CA SER A 79 -2.51 2.55 12.15
C SER A 79 -1.45 1.68 11.48
N LEU A 80 -0.26 1.60 12.08
CA LEU A 80 0.81 0.72 11.63
C LEU A 80 0.47 -0.74 11.95
N ILE A 81 0.40 -1.55 10.91
CA ILE A 81 0.13 -2.98 11.03
C ILE A 81 1.43 -3.78 11.05
N ARG A 82 2.36 -3.41 10.16
CA ARG A 82 3.61 -4.13 10.01
C ARG A 82 4.67 -3.26 9.33
N THR A 83 5.91 -3.56 9.64
CA THR A 83 7.08 -3.12 8.89
C THR A 83 7.73 -4.33 8.24
N GLY A 84 7.82 -4.34 6.92
CA GLY A 84 8.59 -5.31 6.14
C GLY A 84 10.04 -4.88 5.98
N THR A 85 10.78 -5.60 5.14
CA THR A 85 12.19 -5.24 4.85
C THR A 85 12.33 -3.99 3.98
N ASP A 86 11.34 -3.71 3.13
CA ASP A 86 11.34 -2.62 2.14
C ASP A 86 9.95 -1.96 1.98
N PHE A 87 9.03 -2.20 2.92
CA PHE A 87 7.71 -1.56 2.94
C PHE A 87 7.16 -1.40 4.35
N VAL A 88 6.14 -0.56 4.49
CA VAL A 88 5.23 -0.53 5.64
C VAL A 88 3.82 -0.87 5.20
N GLU A 89 3.11 -1.58 6.06
CA GLU A 89 1.68 -1.86 5.91
C GLU A 89 0.92 -1.05 6.95
N ILE A 90 0.03 -0.19 6.48
CA ILE A 90 -0.75 0.70 7.33
C ILE A 90 -2.25 0.57 7.02
N ILE A 91 -3.05 1.10 7.94
CA ILE A 91 -4.45 1.38 7.72
C ILE A 91 -4.67 2.87 7.82
N ARG A 92 -5.27 3.42 6.77
CA ARG A 92 -5.68 4.81 6.74
C ARG A 92 -7.18 4.89 6.96
N TYR A 93 -7.55 5.54 8.05
CA TYR A 93 -8.93 5.91 8.31
C TYR A 93 -9.27 7.13 7.45
N ARG A 94 -10.25 7.02 6.56
CA ARG A 94 -10.88 8.18 5.93
C ARG A 94 -12.24 8.36 6.58
N GLN A 95 -12.47 9.53 7.18
CA GLN A 95 -13.72 9.84 7.89
C GLN A 95 -14.96 9.85 6.97
N GLU A 96 -14.77 9.91 5.65
CA GLU A 96 -15.86 9.94 4.66
C GLU A 96 -16.08 8.61 3.93
N ASP A 97 -15.09 7.69 3.94
CA ASP A 97 -15.21 6.39 3.28
C ASP A 97 -15.69 5.35 4.31
N GLU A 98 -16.72 4.56 3.98
CA GLU A 98 -17.27 3.52 4.87
C GLU A 98 -16.28 2.36 5.16
N GLU A 99 -15.11 2.35 4.49
CA GLU A 99 -14.12 1.29 4.57
C GLU A 99 -12.70 1.80 4.89
N ASP A 100 -12.07 1.15 5.87
CA ASP A 100 -10.66 1.33 6.22
C ASP A 100 -9.75 0.90 5.06
N LEU A 101 -8.91 1.81 4.55
CA LEU A 101 -8.00 1.50 3.45
C LEU A 101 -6.71 0.89 3.96
N ARG A 102 -6.43 -0.33 3.51
CA ARG A 102 -5.15 -1.00 3.77
C ARG A 102 -4.15 -0.67 2.68
N LEU A 103 -3.00 -0.12 3.08
CA LEU A 103 -1.99 0.39 2.18
C LEU A 103 -0.66 -0.34 2.38
N LEU A 104 0.00 -0.67 1.28
CA LEU A 104 1.42 -1.05 1.25
C LEU A 104 2.22 0.13 0.69
N ILE A 105 3.11 0.69 1.48
CA ILE A 105 3.93 1.84 1.10
C ILE A 105 5.40 1.40 1.06
N PRO A 106 6.07 1.49 -0.09
CA PRO A 106 7.50 1.22 -0.19
C PRO A 106 8.31 2.12 0.76
N LEU A 107 9.31 1.56 1.45
CA LEU A 107 10.11 2.31 2.43
C LEU A 107 10.91 3.46 1.81
N ASN A 108 11.27 3.36 0.52
CA ASN A 108 11.90 4.47 -0.20
C ASN A 108 10.94 5.66 -0.42
N LYS A 109 9.66 5.52 -0.08
CA LYS A 109 8.67 6.61 -0.07
C LYS A 109 8.34 7.13 1.32
N VAL A 110 8.90 6.52 2.37
CA VAL A 110 8.72 6.92 3.77
C VAL A 110 9.89 7.79 4.23
N ILE A 111 9.58 8.94 4.82
CA ILE A 111 10.56 9.86 5.43
C ILE A 111 10.73 9.55 6.92
N GLY A 112 9.63 9.26 7.62
CA GLY A 112 9.66 8.99 9.06
C GLY A 112 8.34 8.43 9.57
N ILE A 113 8.41 7.79 10.74
CA ILE A 113 7.27 7.26 11.48
C ILE A 113 7.38 7.81 12.90
N GLU A 114 6.35 8.52 13.34
CA GLU A 114 6.27 9.11 14.67
C GLU A 114 5.12 8.42 15.42
N GLU A 115 5.38 7.89 16.62
CA GLU A 115 4.32 7.39 17.49
C GLU A 115 3.52 8.58 18.07
N GLU A 116 2.23 8.39 18.26
CA GLU A 116 1.34 9.38 18.89
C GLU A 116 1.42 9.36 20.42
#